data_AF-A0A7V9BV90-F1
#
_entry.id   AF-A0A7V9BV90-F1
#
_cell.length_a   1.000
_cell.length_b   1.000
_cell.length_c   1.000
_cell.angle_alpha   90.00
_cell.angle_beta   90.00
_cell.angle_gamma   90.00
#
_symmetry.space_group_name_H-M   'P 1'
#
loop_
_entity.id
_entity.type
_entity.pdbx_description
1 polymer ?
#
loop_
_entity_poly.entity_id
_entity_poly.type
_entity_poly.pdbx_seq_one_letter_code
_entity_poly.pdbx_strand_id
1 'polypeptide(L)'
;FAQAFRIDDQDTAPAIESVTPPAISQRETLVLTVRASLPFAGPVAVDSDPDLVVTTPPVVDGDAVTFGIAVAGDAQPGPHTLVFDDGVRLLTASVEITERVLVPDRGCTHAAAPYAWASALVLLLRRRPPARSGEETR
;
A
#
# COMPACT_ATOMS: atom_id res chain seq x y z
N PHE A 1 3.81 -51.44 -34.50
CA PHE A 1 2.62 -50.72 -33.98
C PHE A 1 3.04 -49.97 -32.74
N ALA A 2 3.27 -48.66 -32.88
CA ALA A 2 3.55 -47.78 -31.75
C ALA A 2 2.21 -47.43 -31.09
N GLN A 3 1.98 -47.91 -29.87
CA GLN A 3 0.82 -47.47 -29.09
C GLN A 3 1.11 -46.05 -28.63
N ALA A 4 0.32 -45.10 -29.14
CA ALA A 4 0.40 -43.70 -28.73
C ALA A 4 -0.06 -43.61 -27.27
N PHE A 5 0.87 -43.24 -26.39
CA PHE A 5 0.57 -42.91 -25.00
C PHE A 5 -0.24 -41.61 -25.00
N ARG A 6 -1.53 -41.68 -24.67
CA ARG A 6 -2.38 -40.49 -24.48
C ARG A 6 -2.51 -40.29 -22.98
N ILE A 7 -1.91 -39.23 -22.46
CA ILE A 7 -2.12 -38.78 -21.10
C ILE A 7 -3.38 -37.91 -21.15
N ASP A 8 -4.51 -38.42 -20.64
CA ASP A 8 -5.68 -37.58 -20.31
C ASP A 8 -5.36 -36.86 -19.00
N ASP A 9 -4.66 -35.74 -19.13
CA ASP A 9 -4.40 -34.76 -18.08
C ASP A 9 -5.27 -33.55 -18.52
N GLN A 10 -6.22 -32.97 -17.79
CA GLN A 10 -5.97 -32.09 -16.65
C GLN A 10 -7.26 -31.49 -16.04
N ASP A 11 -8.46 -32.05 -16.24
CA ASP A 11 -9.70 -31.37 -15.79
C ASP A 11 -9.97 -31.49 -14.27
N THR A 12 -9.06 -32.06 -13.48
CA THR A 12 -9.27 -32.24 -12.02
C THR A 12 -7.99 -32.17 -11.21
N ALA A 13 -6.97 -31.45 -11.69
CA ALA A 13 -5.81 -31.18 -10.86
C ALA A 13 -6.21 -30.20 -9.72
N PRO A 14 -5.83 -30.48 -8.45
CA PRO A 14 -6.02 -29.51 -7.37
C PRO A 14 -5.32 -28.19 -7.72
N ALA A 15 -6.03 -27.07 -7.60
CA ALA A 15 -5.51 -25.75 -7.96
C ALA A 15 -6.08 -24.69 -7.02
N ILE A 16 -5.41 -23.54 -6.93
CA ILE A 16 -5.99 -22.35 -6.32
C ILE A 16 -6.90 -21.67 -7.35
N GLU A 17 -8.15 -21.41 -6.96
CA GLU A 17 -9.16 -20.78 -7.82
C GLU A 17 -9.21 -19.26 -7.65
N SER A 18 -9.01 -18.77 -6.43
CA SER A 18 -9.08 -17.34 -6.16
C SER A 18 -8.26 -16.90 -4.95
N VAL A 19 -7.84 -15.63 -4.99
CA VAL A 19 -7.18 -14.89 -3.90
C VAL A 19 -7.96 -13.60 -3.70
N THR A 20 -8.37 -13.31 -2.48
CA THR A 20 -9.18 -12.13 -2.13
C THR A 20 -8.56 -11.37 -0.96
N PRO A 21 -8.26 -10.06 -1.13
CA PRO A 21 -8.24 -9.33 -2.40
C PRO A 21 -7.20 -9.88 -3.39
N PRO A 22 -7.39 -9.71 -4.72
CA PRO A 22 -6.42 -10.16 -5.72
C PRO A 22 -5.18 -9.27 -5.82
N ALA A 23 -5.24 -8.08 -5.21
CA ALA A 23 -4.16 -7.10 -5.19
C ALA A 23 -4.03 -6.45 -3.81
N ILE A 24 -2.80 -6.09 -3.43
CA ILE A 24 -2.45 -5.48 -2.15
C ILE A 24 -1.56 -4.26 -2.42
N SER A 25 -1.69 -3.19 -1.66
CA SER A 25 -0.77 -2.05 -1.78
C SER A 25 0.48 -2.23 -0.91
N GLN A 26 1.59 -1.64 -1.33
CA GLN A 26 2.79 -1.53 -0.49
C GLN A 26 2.45 -0.93 0.89
N ARG A 27 3.15 -1.40 1.93
CA ARG A 27 2.98 -0.98 3.35
C ARG A 27 1.60 -1.29 3.94
N GLU A 28 0.81 -2.12 3.27
CA GLU A 28 -0.48 -2.54 3.77
C GLU A 28 -0.36 -3.80 4.64
N THR A 29 -1.25 -3.93 5.62
CA THR A 29 -1.46 -5.16 6.38
C THR A 29 -2.93 -5.49 6.30
N LEU A 30 -3.27 -6.65 5.77
CA LEU A 30 -4.65 -7.07 5.56
C LEU A 30 -4.81 -8.58 5.76
N VAL A 31 -6.06 -9.04 5.68
CA VAL A 31 -6.39 -10.47 5.71
C VAL A 31 -6.65 -10.94 4.28
N LEU A 32 -5.90 -11.94 3.84
CA LEU A 32 -6.16 -12.65 2.60
C LEU A 32 -7.05 -13.86 2.84
N THR A 33 -7.92 -14.14 1.88
CA THR A 33 -8.64 -15.40 1.76
C THR A 33 -8.30 -16.04 0.42
N VAL A 34 -7.88 -17.30 0.46
CA VAL A 34 -7.52 -18.08 -0.72
C VAL A 34 -8.42 -19.30 -0.80
N ARG A 35 -9.01 -19.55 -1.98
CA ARG A 35 -9.86 -20.72 -2.22
C ARG A 35 -9.22 -21.68 -3.20
N ALA A 36 -9.25 -22.96 -2.86
CA ALA A 36 -8.78 -24.05 -3.71
C ALA A 36 -9.95 -24.79 -4.36
N SER A 37 -9.68 -25.49 -5.46
CA SER A 37 -10.69 -26.31 -6.17
C SER A 37 -11.11 -27.56 -5.40
N LEU A 38 -10.35 -27.94 -4.37
CA LEU A 38 -10.62 -29.05 -3.48
C LEU A 38 -10.31 -28.63 -2.03
N PRO A 39 -10.98 -29.20 -1.03
CA PRO A 39 -10.67 -28.96 0.38
C PRO A 39 -9.20 -29.25 0.70
N PHE A 40 -8.59 -28.45 1.57
CA PHE A 40 -7.24 -28.68 2.07
C PHE A 40 -7.20 -29.96 2.92
N ALA A 41 -6.12 -30.74 2.80
CA ALA A 41 -6.03 -32.05 3.43
C ALA A 41 -5.70 -32.01 4.92
N GLY A 42 -5.18 -30.88 5.41
CA GLY A 42 -4.73 -30.72 6.78
C GLY A 42 -4.39 -29.26 7.13
N PRO A 43 -3.63 -29.04 8.21
CA PRO A 43 -3.08 -27.72 8.52
C PRO A 43 -2.26 -27.21 7.33
N VAL A 44 -2.47 -25.95 6.95
CA VAL A 44 -1.78 -25.32 5.83
C VAL A 44 -0.60 -24.51 6.37
N ALA A 45 0.59 -24.71 5.82
CA ALA A 45 1.70 -23.76 5.93
C ALA A 45 1.69 -22.86 4.70
N VAL A 46 1.89 -21.56 4.92
CA VAL A 46 1.99 -20.55 3.85
C VAL A 46 3.42 -20.07 3.80
N ASP A 47 4.07 -20.30 2.66
CA ASP A 47 5.36 -19.70 2.34
C ASP A 47 5.14 -18.56 1.34
N SER A 48 5.84 -17.46 1.57
CA SER A 48 5.69 -16.23 0.79
C SER A 48 7.05 -15.75 0.33
N ASP A 49 7.06 -14.96 -0.74
CA ASP A 49 8.28 -14.32 -1.18
C ASP A 49 8.79 -13.30 -0.14
N PRO A 50 10.06 -12.83 -0.24
CA PRO A 50 10.66 -11.94 0.75
C PRO A 50 9.95 -10.60 0.98
N ASP A 51 9.16 -10.12 0.01
CA ASP A 51 8.45 -8.85 0.12
C ASP A 51 7.11 -8.97 0.87
N LEU A 52 6.70 -10.20 1.19
CA LEU A 52 5.47 -10.54 1.88
C LEU A 52 5.77 -11.25 3.20
N VAL A 53 5.08 -10.85 4.26
CA VAL A 53 5.21 -11.47 5.58
C VAL A 53 3.85 -11.94 6.07
N VAL A 54 3.73 -13.24 6.35
CA VAL A 54 2.55 -13.80 7.01
C VAL A 54 2.52 -13.34 8.47
N THR A 55 1.49 -12.57 8.84
CA THR A 55 1.39 -11.92 10.16
C THR A 55 0.49 -12.66 11.14
N THR A 56 -0.47 -13.44 10.64
CA THR A 56 -1.28 -14.33 11.48
C THR A 56 -1.26 -15.75 10.93
N PRO A 57 -1.31 -16.78 11.79
CA PRO A 57 -1.35 -18.16 11.33
C PRO A 57 -2.56 -18.42 10.42
N PRO A 58 -2.39 -19.22 9.37
CA PRO A 58 -3.49 -19.61 8.48
C PRO A 58 -4.55 -20.43 9.20
N VAL A 59 -5.80 -20.08 8.95
CA VAL A 59 -7.00 -20.78 9.43
C VAL A 59 -7.68 -21.40 8.22
N VAL A 60 -7.89 -22.72 8.26
CA VAL A 60 -8.49 -23.49 7.18
C VAL A 60 -9.96 -23.75 7.48
N ASP A 61 -10.83 -23.48 6.51
CA ASP A 61 -12.25 -23.83 6.51
C ASP A 61 -12.60 -24.50 5.17
N GLY A 62 -12.47 -25.83 5.14
CA GLY A 62 -12.73 -26.64 3.96
C GLY A 62 -11.79 -26.31 2.79
N ASP A 63 -12.33 -25.65 1.76
CA ASP A 63 -11.63 -25.22 0.54
C ASP A 63 -11.01 -23.81 0.66
N ALA A 64 -11.24 -23.12 1.77
CA ALA A 64 -10.74 -21.78 2.01
C ALA A 64 -9.64 -21.77 3.08
N VAL A 65 -8.63 -20.93 2.88
CA VAL A 65 -7.63 -20.58 3.89
C VAL A 65 -7.59 -19.07 4.07
N THR A 66 -7.63 -18.61 5.32
CA THR A 66 -7.61 -17.19 5.69
C THR A 66 -6.41 -16.90 6.59
N PHE A 67 -5.65 -15.86 6.27
CA PHE A 67 -4.45 -15.47 7.03
C PHE A 67 -4.16 -13.98 6.87
N GLY A 68 -3.43 -13.41 7.83
CA GLY A 68 -2.95 -12.04 7.80
C GLY A 68 -1.65 -11.97 7.01
N ILE A 69 -1.51 -10.94 6.19
CA ILE A 69 -0.30 -10.66 5.42
C ILE A 69 0.07 -9.18 5.54
N ALA A 70 1.37 -8.90 5.59
CA ALA A 70 1.91 -7.55 5.51
C ALA A 70 2.86 -7.46 4.33
N VAL A 71 2.78 -6.35 3.59
CA VAL A 71 3.64 -6.05 2.45
C VAL A 71 4.77 -5.12 2.87
N ALA A 72 6.01 -5.47 2.52
CA ALA A 72 7.17 -4.62 2.77
C ALA A 72 7.00 -3.23 2.13
N GLY A 73 7.66 -2.22 2.72
CA GLY A 73 7.49 -0.84 2.28
C GLY A 73 8.24 -0.48 1.00
N ASP A 74 9.17 -1.35 0.61
CA ASP A 74 10.02 -1.36 -0.56
C ASP A 74 9.75 -2.57 -1.46
N ALA A 75 8.66 -3.32 -1.20
CA ALA A 75 8.21 -4.45 -2.01
C ALA A 75 8.13 -4.08 -3.49
N GLN A 76 8.64 -4.93 -4.38
CA GLN A 76 8.57 -4.66 -5.80
C GLN A 76 7.11 -4.69 -6.29
N PRO A 77 6.61 -3.73 -7.08
CA PRO A 77 5.28 -3.84 -7.68
C PRO A 77 5.24 -4.96 -8.74
N GLY A 78 4.12 -5.68 -8.82
CA GLY A 78 3.88 -6.76 -9.77
C GLY A 78 3.35 -8.05 -9.12
N PRO A 79 3.44 -9.20 -9.80
CA PRO A 79 2.93 -10.46 -9.29
C PRO A 79 3.91 -11.12 -8.30
N HIS A 80 3.39 -11.49 -7.13
CA HIS A 80 4.11 -12.21 -6.07
C HIS A 80 3.49 -13.60 -5.87
N THR A 81 4.34 -14.59 -5.62
CA THR A 81 3.91 -15.99 -5.49
C THR A 81 3.76 -16.38 -4.04
N LEU A 82 2.62 -17.00 -3.73
CA LEU A 82 2.34 -17.66 -2.46
C LEU A 82 2.33 -19.16 -2.68
N VAL A 83 2.95 -19.91 -1.77
CA VAL A 83 2.99 -21.37 -1.78
C VAL A 83 2.23 -21.89 -0.55
N PHE A 84 1.32 -22.82 -0.78
CA PHE A 84 0.49 -23.46 0.25
C PHE A 84 0.86 -24.93 0.34
N ASP A 85 1.32 -25.36 1.51
CA ASP A 85 1.61 -26.76 1.81
C ASP A 85 0.59 -27.27 2.83
N ASP A 86 -0.25 -28.22 2.42
CA ASP A 86 -1.24 -28.86 3.30
C ASP A 86 -0.77 -30.22 3.87
N GLY A 87 0.52 -30.53 3.71
CA GLY A 87 1.17 -31.79 4.09
C GLY A 87 0.98 -32.92 3.08
N VAL A 88 0.14 -32.73 2.05
CA VAL A 88 -0.10 -33.71 0.98
C VAL A 88 0.20 -33.11 -0.39
N ARG A 89 -0.09 -31.83 -0.58
CA ARG A 89 0.00 -31.11 -1.84
C ARG A 89 0.69 -29.76 -1.64
N LEU A 90 1.38 -29.34 -2.68
CA LEU A 90 1.87 -27.98 -2.84
C LEU A 90 1.01 -27.28 -3.88
N LEU A 91 0.37 -26.19 -3.47
CA LEU A 91 -0.46 -25.35 -4.32
C LEU A 91 0.18 -23.95 -4.40
N THR A 92 0.03 -23.29 -5.53
CA THR A 92 0.57 -21.93 -5.72
C THR A 92 -0.54 -20.97 -6.11
N ALA A 93 -0.42 -19.73 -5.64
CA ALA A 93 -1.28 -18.63 -6.04
C ALA A 93 -0.43 -17.39 -6.30
N SER A 94 -0.93 -16.49 -7.15
CA SER A 94 -0.32 -15.18 -7.34
C SER A 94 -1.18 -14.09 -6.70
N VAL A 95 -0.54 -13.09 -6.11
CA VAL A 95 -1.17 -11.85 -5.64
C VAL A 95 -0.43 -10.66 -6.24
N GLU A 96 -1.17 -9.65 -6.66
CA GLU A 96 -0.56 -8.46 -7.27
C GLU A 96 -0.19 -7.43 -6.19
N ILE A 97 1.07 -7.00 -6.12
CA ILE A 97 1.49 -5.86 -5.32
C ILE A 97 1.40 -4.59 -6.17
N THR A 98 0.67 -3.61 -5.66
CA THR A 98 0.46 -2.30 -6.30
C THR A 98 1.27 -1.23 -5.61
N GLU A 99 1.85 -0.32 -6.40
CA GLU A 99 2.52 0.86 -5.87
C GLU A 99 1.49 1.79 -5.23
N ARG A 100 1.78 2.23 -4.00
CA ARG A 100 0.96 3.25 -3.34
C ARG A 100 1.36 4.63 -3.85
N VAL A 101 0.65 5.11 -4.87
CA VAL A 101 0.82 6.50 -5.33
C VAL A 101 0.21 7.44 -4.28
N LEU A 102 1.07 8.07 -3.47
CA LEU A 102 0.68 9.19 -2.63
C LEU A 102 0.38 10.38 -3.56
N VAL A 103 -0.88 10.54 -3.95
CA VAL A 103 -1.33 11.78 -4.60
C VAL A 103 -1.24 12.88 -3.53
N PRO A 104 -0.32 13.85 -3.64
CA PRO A 104 -0.28 14.93 -2.67
C PRO A 104 -1.61 15.67 -2.76
N ASP A 105 -2.32 15.78 -1.64
CA ASP A 105 -3.45 16.70 -1.48
C ASP A 105 -2.91 18.11 -1.73
N ARG A 106 -2.89 18.54 -2.99
CA ARG A 106 -2.58 19.91 -3.39
C ARG A 106 -3.79 20.79 -3.11
N GLY A 107 -4.22 20.79 -1.85
CA GLY A 107 -4.87 21.92 -1.21
C GLY A 107 -3.80 22.83 -0.61
N CYS A 108 -2.85 23.32 -1.42
CA CYS A 108 -2.13 24.54 -1.08
C CYS A 108 -3.14 25.67 -1.19
N THR A 109 -4.01 25.83 -0.18
CA THR A 109 -4.60 27.12 0.11
C THR A 109 -3.41 28.03 0.39
N HIS A 110 -2.94 28.71 -0.65
CA HIS A 110 -2.30 30.00 -0.48
C HIS A 110 -3.31 30.84 0.30
N ALA A 111 -3.22 30.80 1.61
CA ALA A 111 -3.63 31.92 2.43
C ALA A 111 -2.81 33.08 1.87
N ALA A 112 -3.44 33.84 0.99
CA ALA A 112 -2.94 35.12 0.53
C ALA A 112 -2.76 35.92 1.81
N ALA A 113 -1.53 35.94 2.33
CA ALA A 113 -1.18 36.76 3.46
C ALA A 113 -1.55 38.18 3.07
N PRO A 114 -2.49 38.84 3.77
CA PRO A 114 -2.81 40.22 3.47
C PRO A 114 -1.58 41.05 3.79
N TYR A 115 -0.85 41.44 2.74
CA TYR A 115 0.17 42.49 2.76
C TYR A 115 -0.52 43.84 3.08
N ALA A 116 -1.03 43.99 4.30
CA ALA A 116 -1.71 45.21 4.75
C ALA A 116 -0.90 45.99 5.80
N TRP A 117 0.20 45.43 6.32
CA TRP A 117 0.98 46.06 7.39
C TRP A 117 2.22 46.84 6.91
N ALA A 118 2.69 46.63 5.68
CA ALA A 118 3.88 47.31 5.16
C ALA A 118 3.65 48.82 4.86
N SER A 119 2.39 49.27 4.77
CA SER A 119 2.05 50.65 4.44
C SER A 119 2.02 51.61 5.64
N ALA A 120 2.03 51.09 6.87
CA ALA A 120 1.90 51.94 8.07
C ALA A 120 3.20 52.66 8.45
N LEU A 121 4.38 52.18 8.00
CA LEU A 121 5.66 52.72 8.43
C LEU A 121 6.08 54.01 7.68
N VAL A 122 5.57 54.26 6.47
CA VAL A 122 5.96 55.42 5.65
C VAL A 122 5.26 56.72 6.10
N LEU A 123 4.10 56.62 6.76
CA LEU A 123 3.35 57.80 7.23
C LEU A 123 3.84 58.38 8.57
N LEU A 124 4.62 57.63 9.35
CA LEU A 124 5.16 58.10 10.65
C LEU A 124 6.48 58.88 10.52
N LEU A 125 7.19 58.80 9.39
CA LEU A 125 8.45 59.51 9.16
C LEU A 125 8.30 60.94 8.60
N ARG A 126 7.07 61.39 8.28
CA ARG A 126 6.83 62.75 7.74
C ARG A 126 6.47 63.81 8.77
N ARG A 127 6.31 63.48 10.06
CA ARG A 127 6.12 64.50 11.11
C ARG A 127 7.45 64.93 11.69
N ARG A 128 8.28 65.60 10.89
CA ARG A 128 9.35 66.46 11.43
C ARG A 128 8.69 67.75 11.94
N PRO A 129 8.76 68.07 13.24
CA PRO A 129 8.39 69.40 13.71
C PRO A 129 9.34 70.45 13.09
N PRO A 130 8.83 71.62 12.70
CA PRO A 130 9.67 72.72 12.22
C PRO A 130 10.61 73.19 13.33
N ALA A 131 11.86 73.46 12.93
CA ALA A 131 12.87 74.05 13.79
C ALA A 131 12.37 75.38 14.36
N ARG A 132 12.35 75.50 15.69
CA ARG A 132 12.22 76.79 16.38
C ARG A 132 13.55 77.52 16.22
N SER A 133 13.62 78.43 15.26
CA SER A 133 14.54 79.56 15.28
C SER A 133 13.90 80.72 16.05
N GLY A 134 14.72 81.49 16.75
CA GLY A 134 14.34 82.60 17.63
C GLY A 134 15.31 82.62 18.80
N GLU A 135 16.52 83.20 18.69
CA GLU A 135 16.86 84.59 18.35
C GLU A 135 16.41 85.57 19.45
N GLU A 136 17.42 86.22 20.05
CA GLU A 136 17.39 87.49 20.78
C GLU A 136 16.52 87.62 22.05
N THR A 137 16.98 88.14 23.18
CA THR A 137 17.66 89.44 23.36
C THR A 137 18.13 89.59 24.83
N ARG A 138 19.23 90.33 24.99
CA ARG A 138 19.72 91.06 26.19
C ARG A 138 20.37 90.31 27.36
#